data_AF-W4LPW2-F1
#
_entry.id   AF-W4LPW2-F1
#
_cell.length_a   1.000
_cell.length_b   1.000
_cell.length_c   1.000
_cell.angle_alpha   90.00
_cell.angle_beta   90.00
_cell.angle_gamma   90.00
#
_symmetry.space_group_name_H-M   'P 1'
#
loop_
_entity.id
_entity.type
_entity.pdbx_description
1 polymer ?
#
loop_
_entity_poly.entity_id
_entity_poly.type
_entity_poly.pdbx_seq_one_letter_code
_entity_poly.pdbx_strand_id
1 'polypeptide(L)'
;MKDTPQVMQDLYRRLLMERSGAERLKMACDMFDTARTLVKASLKAELCPDEDLRARLFIRMYGADFEPERAEEIVKKLACFDRAQRQRQ
;
A
#
# COMPACT_ATOMS: atom_id res chain seq x y z
N MET A 1 15.83 -13.15 -12.47
CA MET A 1 15.00 -14.01 -13.33
C MET A 1 13.84 -13.17 -13.84
N LYS A 2 13.57 -13.15 -15.15
CA LYS A 2 12.34 -12.54 -15.69
C LYS A 2 11.45 -13.68 -16.15
N ASP A 3 10.46 -14.04 -15.34
CA ASP A 3 9.52 -15.13 -15.65
C ASP A 3 8.53 -14.76 -16.78
N THR A 4 8.56 -13.50 -17.22
CA THR A 4 7.73 -13.00 -18.32
C THR A 4 8.57 -12.85 -19.59
N PRO A 5 8.32 -13.66 -20.64
CA PRO A 5 8.98 -13.53 -21.94
C PRO A 5 8.79 -12.15 -22.56
N GLN A 6 9.78 -11.68 -23.34
CA GLN A 6 9.76 -10.34 -23.95
C GLN A 6 8.51 -10.11 -24.82
N VAL A 7 8.12 -11.11 -25.59
CA VAL A 7 6.89 -11.06 -26.43
C VAL A 7 5.62 -10.74 -25.63
N MET A 8 5.53 -11.20 -24.38
CA MET A 8 4.39 -10.90 -23.51
C MET A 8 4.45 -9.48 -22.95
N GLN A 9 5.65 -8.95 -22.69
CA GLN A 9 5.82 -7.55 -22.28
C GLN A 9 5.42 -6.61 -23.42
N ASP A 10 5.83 -6.93 -24.65
CA ASP A 10 5.50 -6.13 -25.84
C ASP A 10 4.00 -6.17 -26.13
N LEU A 11 3.37 -7.35 -26.01
CA LEU A 11 1.92 -7.52 -26.12
C LEU A 11 1.18 -6.68 -25.07
N TYR A 12 1.57 -6.81 -23.80
CA TYR A 12 0.97 -6.03 -22.72
C TYR A 12 1.08 -4.53 -22.96
N ARG A 13 2.27 -4.06 -23.35
CA ARG A 13 2.52 -2.64 -23.64
C ARG A 13 1.64 -2.15 -24.78
N ARG A 14 1.53 -2.91 -25.87
CA ARG A 14 0.68 -2.56 -27.01
C ARG A 14 -0.78 -2.41 -26.60
N LEU A 15 -1.34 -3.41 -25.91
CA LEU A 15 -2.72 -3.39 -25.43
C LEU A 15 -2.99 -2.25 -24.44
N LEU A 16 -2.01 -1.92 -23.59
CA LEU A 16 -2.11 -0.79 -22.66
C LEU A 16 -2.10 0.56 -23.41
N MET A 17 -1.32 0.67 -24.49
CA MET A 17 -1.25 1.90 -25.30
C MET A 17 -2.47 2.10 -26.20
N GLU A 18 -3.20 1.04 -26.55
CA GLU A 18 -4.49 1.12 -27.26
C GLU A 18 -5.59 1.77 -26.39
N ARG A 19 -5.40 1.83 -25.06
CA ARG A 19 -6.32 2.50 -24.13
C ARG A 19 -6.06 3.99 -24.03
N SER A 20 -7.12 4.76 -23.79
CA SER A 20 -7.02 6.18 -23.46
C SER A 20 -6.26 6.42 -22.14
N GLY A 21 -5.72 7.63 -21.97
CA GLY A 21 -5.08 8.02 -20.72
C GLY A 21 -6.01 7.90 -19.51
N ALA A 22 -7.29 8.24 -19.67
CA ALA A 22 -8.30 8.15 -18.61
C ALA A 22 -8.58 6.69 -18.21
N GLU A 23 -8.68 5.78 -19.17
CA GLU A 23 -8.85 4.35 -18.88
C GLU A 23 -7.64 3.78 -18.13
N ARG A 24 -6.42 4.15 -18.54
CA ARG A 24 -5.21 3.72 -17.83
C ARG A 24 -5.15 4.24 -16.39
N LEU A 25 -5.57 5.50 -16.18
CA LEU A 25 -5.64 6.07 -14.83
C LEU A 25 -6.65 5.30 -13.97
N LYS A 26 -7.84 5.05 -14.50
CA LYS A 26 -8.87 4.27 -13.81
C LYS A 26 -8.35 2.89 -13.43
N MET A 27 -7.71 2.17 -14.36
CA MET A 27 -7.11 0.86 -14.08
C MET A 27 -6.11 0.93 -12.93
N ALA A 28 -5.24 1.94 -12.90
CA ALA A 28 -4.28 2.13 -11.81
C ALA A 28 -4.97 2.39 -10.47
N CYS A 29 -6.02 3.22 -10.44
CA CYS A 29 -6.82 3.47 -9.24
C CYS A 29 -7.52 2.20 -8.74
N ASP A 30 -8.18 1.45 -9.63
CA ASP A 30 -8.90 0.22 -9.29
C ASP A 30 -7.94 -0.86 -8.73
N MET A 31 -6.75 -0.99 -9.34
CA MET A 31 -5.69 -1.88 -8.85
C MET A 31 -5.19 -1.45 -7.47
N PHE A 32 -4.98 -0.15 -7.27
CA PHE A 32 -4.53 0.39 -5.98
C PHE A 32 -5.57 0.18 -4.88
N ASP A 33 -6.85 0.43 -5.16
CA ASP A 33 -7.93 0.20 -4.19
C ASP A 33 -8.07 -1.28 -3.83
N THR A 34 -7.91 -2.18 -4.81
CA THR A 34 -7.88 -3.62 -4.58
C THR A 34 -6.70 -3.99 -3.67
N ALA A 35 -5.48 -3.57 -4.00
CA ALA A 35 -4.29 -3.82 -3.18
C ALA A 35 -4.44 -3.27 -1.75
N ARG A 36 -4.93 -2.04 -1.61
CA ARG A 36 -5.20 -1.40 -0.31
C ARG A 36 -6.20 -2.21 0.52
N THR A 37 -7.23 -2.76 -0.11
CA THR A 37 -8.25 -3.58 0.55
C THR A 37 -7.65 -4.88 1.07
N LEU A 38 -6.85 -5.57 0.25
CA LEU A 38 -6.18 -6.81 0.63
C LEU A 38 -5.21 -6.61 1.79
N VAL A 39 -4.37 -5.56 1.76
CA VAL A 39 -3.43 -5.25 2.84
C VAL A 39 -4.15 -4.91 4.14
N LYS A 40 -5.22 -4.10 4.08
CA LYS A 40 -6.01 -3.80 5.28
C LYS A 40 -6.68 -5.05 5.85
N ALA A 41 -7.17 -5.95 5.00
CA ALA A 41 -7.78 -7.20 5.43
C ALA A 41 -6.75 -8.14 6.08
N SER A 42 -5.55 -8.26 5.52
CA SER A 42 -4.48 -9.09 6.11
C SER A 42 -4.06 -8.56 7.47
N LEU A 43 -3.98 -7.23 7.63
CA LEU A 43 -3.66 -6.62 8.92
C LEU A 43 -4.78 -6.85 9.95
N LYS A 44 -6.06 -6.72 9.56
CA LYS A 44 -7.20 -6.96 10.45
C LYS A 44 -7.27 -8.37 11.03
N ALA A 45 -6.85 -9.38 10.27
CA ALA A 45 -6.79 -10.76 10.76
C ALA A 45 -5.75 -10.95 11.87
N GLU A 46 -4.77 -10.06 11.96
CA GLU A 46 -3.71 -10.05 12.98
C GLU A 46 -4.00 -9.09 14.15
N LEU A 47 -5.15 -8.40 14.17
CA LEU A 47 -5.40 -7.28 15.10
C LEU A 47 -5.93 -7.70 16.48
N CYS A 48 -5.33 -7.08 17.50
CA CYS A 48 -6.03 -6.61 18.69
C CYS A 48 -6.72 -5.26 18.35
N PRO A 49 -7.93 -4.93 18.87
CA PRO A 49 -8.72 -3.77 18.44
C PRO A 49 -8.04 -2.39 18.54
N ASP A 50 -6.98 -2.26 19.35
CA ASP A 50 -6.40 -0.99 19.76
C ASP A 50 -5.12 -0.57 19.03
N GLU A 51 -4.64 -1.34 18.05
CA GLU A 51 -3.40 -1.00 17.36
C GLU A 51 -3.58 0.01 16.20
N ASP A 52 -2.59 0.88 16.05
CA ASP A 52 -2.59 1.97 15.07
C ASP A 52 -2.29 1.44 13.66
N LEU A 53 -3.36 1.23 12.88
CA LEU A 53 -3.33 0.68 11.52
C LEU A 53 -2.29 1.37 10.62
N ARG A 54 -2.12 2.70 10.74
CA ARG A 54 -1.13 3.44 9.93
C ARG A 54 0.30 3.04 10.27
N ALA A 55 0.62 2.84 11.54
CA ALA A 55 1.95 2.44 11.97
C ALA A 55 2.31 1.02 11.48
N ARG A 56 1.37 0.07 11.58
CA ARG A 56 1.57 -1.29 11.05
C ARG A 56 1.76 -1.30 9.54
N LEU A 57 0.95 -0.50 8.82
CA LEU A 57 1.08 -0.39 7.37
C LEU A 57 2.42 0.22 6.97
N PHE A 58 2.91 1.22 7.72
CA PHE A 58 4.25 1.77 7.55
C PHE A 58 5.33 0.70 7.73
N ILE A 59 5.33 -0.03 8.85
CA ILE A 59 6.34 -1.07 9.11
C ILE A 59 6.33 -2.15 8.02
N ARG A 60 5.14 -2.62 7.60
CA ARG A 60 5.03 -3.68 6.59
C ARG A 60 5.52 -3.25 5.21
N MET A 61 5.24 -2.01 4.81
CA MET A 61 5.51 -1.55 3.44
C MET A 61 6.86 -0.86 3.29
N TYR A 62 7.32 -0.19 4.35
CA TYR A 62 8.47 0.71 4.30
C TYR A 62 9.43 0.54 5.48
N GLY A 63 9.13 -0.30 6.47
CA GLY A 63 9.95 -0.40 7.69
C GLY A 63 11.40 -0.77 7.43
N ALA A 64 11.65 -1.56 6.38
CA ALA A 64 13.00 -1.96 5.96
C ALA A 64 13.75 -0.88 5.17
N ASP A 65 13.06 0.19 4.73
CA ASP A 65 13.67 1.30 3.97
C ASP A 65 14.28 2.37 4.89
N PHE A 66 14.15 2.21 6.21
CA PHE A 66 14.63 3.16 7.21
C PHE A 66 15.50 2.48 8.26
N GLU A 67 16.46 3.24 8.79
CA GLU A 67 17.17 2.84 10.00
C GLU A 67 16.19 2.61 11.16
N PRO A 68 16.44 1.62 12.04
CA PRO A 68 15.52 1.24 13.12
C PRO A 68 15.05 2.42 13.98
N GLU A 69 15.97 3.30 14.36
CA GLU A 69 15.69 4.49 15.17
C GLU A 69 14.71 5.44 14.47
N ARG A 70 14.86 5.62 13.15
CA ARG A 70 14.01 6.49 12.35
C ARG A 70 12.64 5.86 12.12
N ALA A 71 12.59 4.55 11.88
CA ALA A 71 11.34 3.81 11.76
C ALA A 71 10.50 3.91 13.05
N GLU A 72 11.14 3.77 14.22
CA GLU A 72 10.49 3.93 15.52
C GLU A 72 9.92 5.34 15.73
N GLU A 73 10.66 6.39 15.36
CA GLU A 73 10.18 7.77 15.45
C GLU A 73 8.92 8.00 14.60
N ILE A 74 8.91 7.47 13.38
CA ILE A 74 7.76 7.56 12.47
C ILE A 74 6.56 6.80 13.05
N VAL A 75 6.77 5.59 13.56
CA VAL A 75 5.71 4.80 14.22
C VAL A 75 5.09 5.57 15.38
N LYS A 76 5.90 6.18 16.26
CA LYS A 76 5.42 6.99 17.39
C LYS A 76 4.55 8.17 16.92
N LYS A 77 4.96 8.86 15.85
CA LYS A 77 4.20 9.97 15.26
C LYS A 77 2.86 9.51 14.67
N LEU A 78 2.86 8.39 13.93
CA LEU A 78 1.65 7.82 13.34
C LEU A 78 0.66 7.35 14.42
N ALA A 79 1.17 6.71 15.48
CA ALA A 79 0.37 6.27 16.62
C ALA A 79 -0.27 7.44 17.39
N CYS A 80 0.50 8.51 17.61
CA CYS A 80 -0.03 9.74 18.20
C CYS A 80 -1.16 10.33 17.34
N PHE A 81 -0.96 10.40 16.02
CA PHE A 81 -1.96 10.92 15.10
C PHE A 81 -3.25 10.09 15.09
N ASP A 82 -3.15 8.76 15.01
CA ASP A 82 -4.33 7.87 14.99
C ASP A 82 -5.16 8.02 16.28
N ARG A 83 -4.50 8.06 17.44
CA ARG A 83 -5.18 8.31 18.73
C ARG A 83 -5.88 9.66 18.78
N ALA A 84 -5.23 10.73 18.31
CA ALA A 84 -5.82 12.07 18.28
C ALA A 84 -7.04 12.16 17.35
N GLN A 85 -7.05 11.38 16.25
CA GLN A 85 -8.20 11.32 15.34
C GLN A 85 -9.38 10.56 15.93
N ARG A 86 -9.14 9.45 16.67
CA ARG A 86 -10.20 8.70 17.35
C ARG A 86 -10.91 9.52 18.42
N GLN A 87 -10.20 10.38 19.14
CA GLN A 87 -10.79 11.26 20.18
C GLN A 87 -11.67 12.38 19.62
N ARG A 88 -11.64 12.61 18.30
CA ARG A 88 -12.42 13.66 17.62
C ARG A 88 -13.68 13.14 16.94
N GLN A 89 -13.89 11.82 16.92
CA GLN A 89 -15.08 11.16 16.36
C GLN A 89 -16.00 10.75 17.49
#